data_AF-A0AA97NVG0-F1
#
_entry.id   AF-A0AA97NVG0-F1
#
_cell.length_a   1.000
_cell.length_b   1.000
_cell.length_c   1.000
_cell.angle_alpha   90.00
_cell.angle_beta   90.00
_cell.angle_gamma   90.00
#
_symmetry.space_group_name_H-M   'P 1'
#
loop_
_entity.id
_entity.type
_entity.pdbx_description
1 polymer ?
#
loop_
_entity_poly.entity_id
_entity_poly.type
_entity_poly.pdbx_seq_one_letter_code
_entity_poly.pdbx_strand_id
1 'polypeptide(L)'
;MGSSGSLDPEELTVVVTGFGTIAFVIGVCAWKLVPVLEAKWPTLQRSLARARRDGSAHMSVAFKGTCNPFREEYPVNPAWEITRLLPDYLPPPPGKTAMQHRRSDDDAPPLPPVRIQKYPSPIRVNYQTVRELVPRLWGDEPGEQPAAATEPQQQGSGGPKIDLMIHIGMAGPRRYHSIERRGHRDGYRGLDVDGLPLSDEERHAREGDKWIWHGLPHEIETDLLLDDVLDRWKGYVPWDADVRISEDAGRYLCDFIYYSSLAHLHRKGDHRRVVFLHVPVDVTDEALRKGVDLTLQLIRSALESERSGLAAERRDTRARKKDDDQRLRALHEQQQRAQWQQDQELREQRQRERDAGKQKQAEDGGAAAGGGEGVKDQLWYVDQPDDAAKQ
;
A
#
# COMPACT_ATOMS: atom_id res chain seq x y z
N MET A 1 14.31 -34.80 9.39
CA MET A 1 12.98 -34.66 8.76
C MET A 1 12.55 -33.22 8.94
N GLY A 2 12.81 -32.38 7.95
CA GLY A 2 12.45 -30.96 7.99
C GLY A 2 10.94 -30.83 7.82
N SER A 3 10.31 -30.13 8.76
CA SER A 3 8.91 -29.71 8.70
C SER A 3 8.68 -28.93 7.40
N SER A 4 7.99 -29.57 6.45
CA SER A 4 7.34 -28.90 5.34
C SER A 4 6.25 -28.01 5.93
N GLY A 5 6.55 -26.72 6.11
CA GLY A 5 5.52 -25.73 6.40
C GLY A 5 4.53 -25.72 5.24
N SER A 6 3.38 -26.36 5.42
CA SER A 6 2.25 -26.16 4.55
C SER A 6 1.86 -24.70 4.67
N LEU A 7 2.10 -23.93 3.61
CA LEU A 7 1.47 -22.64 3.43
C LEU A 7 -0.02 -22.92 3.24
N ASP A 8 -0.78 -22.98 4.33
CA ASP A 8 -2.21 -22.72 4.23
C ASP A 8 -2.34 -21.37 3.52
N PRO A 9 -3.13 -21.27 2.44
CA PRO A 9 -3.23 -20.03 1.71
C PRO A 9 -3.86 -18.99 2.64
N GLU A 10 -3.06 -18.05 3.13
CA GLU A 10 -3.53 -16.92 3.93
C GLU A 10 -4.70 -16.27 3.19
N GLU A 11 -5.85 -16.26 3.87
CA GLU A 11 -7.05 -15.52 3.44
C GLU A 11 -6.68 -14.05 3.24
N LEU A 12 -7.08 -13.47 2.11
CA LEU A 12 -6.86 -12.05 1.84
C LEU A 12 -8.00 -11.23 2.44
N THR A 13 -7.67 -10.08 3.05
CA THR A 13 -8.67 -9.15 3.59
C THR A 13 -8.75 -7.88 2.75
N VAL A 14 -9.95 -7.57 2.27
CA VAL A 14 -10.26 -6.31 1.58
C VAL A 14 -11.18 -5.48 2.45
N VAL A 15 -10.79 -4.25 2.76
CA VAL A 15 -11.65 -3.31 3.48
C VAL A 15 -12.38 -2.40 2.48
N VAL A 16 -13.69 -2.32 2.57
CA VAL A 16 -14.50 -1.46 1.70
C VAL A 16 -15.30 -0.47 2.53
N THR A 17 -15.22 0.81 2.16
CA THR A 17 -15.96 1.89 2.81
C THR A 17 -16.82 2.65 1.80
N GLY A 18 -17.95 3.19 2.22
CA GLY A 18 -18.77 4.07 1.38
C GLY A 18 -19.27 5.29 2.15
N PHE A 19 -19.28 6.46 1.51
CA PHE A 19 -19.92 7.64 2.06
C PHE A 19 -21.45 7.49 2.10
N GLY A 20 -22.07 7.99 3.16
CA GLY A 20 -23.53 8.14 3.26
C GLY A 20 -24.04 9.43 2.65
N THR A 21 -25.35 9.63 2.77
CA THR A 21 -25.95 10.96 2.57
C THR A 21 -25.92 11.80 3.82
N ILE A 22 -26.38 13.05 3.66
CA ILE A 22 -26.80 13.92 4.75
C ILE A 22 -28.03 13.28 5.44
N ALA A 23 -27.84 12.19 6.17
CA ALA A 23 -28.82 11.82 7.17
C ALA A 23 -28.69 12.84 8.30
N PHE A 24 -29.65 13.77 8.33
CA PHE A 24 -29.95 14.64 9.45
C PHE A 24 -29.95 13.78 10.74
N VAL A 25 -28.94 13.95 11.59
CA VAL A 25 -29.11 13.58 13.00
C VAL A 25 -30.03 14.65 13.59
N ILE A 26 -31.35 14.50 13.40
CA ILE A 26 -32.31 15.15 14.29
C ILE A 26 -32.09 14.51 15.65
N GLY A 27 -31.25 15.14 16.48
CA GLY A 27 -30.93 14.55 17.77
C GLY A 27 -30.23 15.46 18.78
N VAL A 28 -29.32 16.37 18.40
CA VAL A 28 -28.48 17.04 19.44
C VAL A 28 -28.22 18.56 19.21
N CYS A 29 -28.67 19.18 18.12
CA CYS A 29 -28.41 20.62 17.91
C CYS A 29 -29.46 21.59 18.48
N ALA A 30 -30.53 21.10 19.12
CA ALA A 30 -31.54 21.97 19.70
C ALA A 30 -30.99 22.87 20.81
N TRP A 31 -30.02 22.40 21.61
CA TRP A 31 -29.51 23.16 22.76
C TRP A 31 -28.53 24.29 22.41
N LYS A 32 -27.83 24.22 21.27
CA LYS A 32 -26.88 25.27 20.85
C LYS A 32 -27.54 26.40 20.04
N LEU A 33 -28.77 26.20 19.55
CA LEU A 33 -29.55 27.21 18.82
C LEU A 33 -30.50 28.04 19.70
N VAL A 34 -30.82 27.57 20.93
CA VAL A 34 -31.71 28.30 21.86
C VAL A 34 -31.23 29.74 22.16
N PRO A 35 -29.93 30.00 22.45
CA PRO A 35 -29.50 31.36 22.81
C PRO A 35 -29.57 32.35 21.64
N VAL A 36 -29.32 31.87 20.43
CA VAL A 36 -29.37 32.69 19.19
C VAL A 36 -30.81 32.99 18.78
N LEU A 37 -31.72 32.02 18.99
CA LEU A 37 -33.15 32.19 18.75
C LEU A 37 -33.79 33.11 19.79
N GLU A 38 -33.42 33.02 21.07
CA GLU A 38 -33.89 33.93 22.14
C GLU A 38 -33.47 35.38 21.89
N ALA A 39 -32.22 35.62 21.47
CA ALA A 39 -31.73 36.97 21.18
C ALA A 39 -32.45 37.65 19.99
N LYS A 40 -32.97 36.85 19.04
CA LYS A 40 -33.66 37.36 17.83
C LYS A 40 -35.19 37.27 17.91
N TRP A 41 -35.74 36.64 18.95
CA TRP A 41 -37.18 36.43 19.17
C TRP A 41 -38.01 37.74 19.17
N PRO A 42 -37.57 38.84 19.81
CA PRO A 42 -38.34 40.10 19.81
C PRO A 42 -38.42 40.78 18.44
N THR A 43 -37.45 40.52 17.57
CA THR A 43 -37.40 41.07 16.20
C THR A 43 -38.24 40.22 15.25
N LEU A 44 -38.26 38.90 15.46
CA LEU A 44 -39.15 37.97 14.76
C LEU A 44 -40.63 38.21 15.10
N GLN A 45 -40.96 38.42 16.37
CA GLN A 45 -42.33 38.73 16.80
C GLN A 45 -42.87 40.02 16.16
N ARG A 46 -42.03 41.06 16.04
CA ARG A 46 -42.41 42.32 15.38
C ARG A 46 -42.61 42.18 13.87
N SER A 47 -41.89 41.27 13.22
CA SER A 47 -42.04 40.98 11.79
C SER A 47 -43.29 40.12 11.54
N LEU A 48 -43.56 39.14 12.41
CA LEU A 48 -44.76 38.29 12.36
C LEU A 48 -46.04 39.08 12.64
N ALA A 49 -46.03 40.02 13.59
CA ALA A 49 -47.17 40.89 13.87
C ALA A 49 -47.49 41.84 12.70
N ARG A 50 -46.49 42.19 11.89
CA ARG A 50 -46.64 43.00 10.68
C ARG A 50 -47.21 42.16 9.53
N ALA A 51 -46.64 40.97 9.28
CA ALA A 51 -47.10 40.05 8.24
C ALA A 51 -48.54 39.55 8.44
N ARG A 52 -49.03 39.50 9.69
CA ARG A 52 -50.41 39.09 10.02
C ARG A 52 -51.48 40.16 9.76
N ARG A 53 -51.09 41.44 9.56
CA ARG A 53 -52.03 42.53 9.23
C ARG A 53 -52.33 42.64 7.73
N ASP A 54 -51.42 42.20 6.88
CA ASP A 54 -51.49 42.42 5.43
C ASP A 54 -51.99 41.20 4.64
N GLY A 55 -52.48 40.15 5.33
CA GLY A 55 -53.17 39.01 4.71
C GLY A 55 -52.31 38.06 3.85
N SER A 56 -51.03 38.36 3.63
CA SER A 56 -50.11 37.51 2.86
C SER A 56 -49.23 36.65 3.77
N ALA A 57 -49.77 35.57 4.32
CA ALA A 57 -48.99 34.62 5.10
C ALA A 57 -48.71 33.32 4.31
N HIS A 58 -47.86 33.42 3.29
CA HIS A 58 -47.02 32.31 2.85
C HIS A 58 -45.57 32.72 3.10
N MET A 59 -45.06 32.39 4.28
CA MET A 59 -43.66 32.65 4.62
C MET A 59 -42.87 31.35 4.52
N SER A 60 -42.43 31.03 3.30
CA SER A 60 -41.29 30.16 3.10
C SER A 60 -40.06 30.98 3.47
N VAL A 61 -39.51 30.81 4.68
CA VAL A 61 -38.20 31.36 5.01
C VAL A 61 -37.18 30.52 4.24
N ALA A 62 -36.93 30.90 2.98
CA ALA A 62 -35.80 30.39 2.23
C ALA A 62 -34.54 30.99 2.86
N PHE A 63 -33.83 30.19 3.66
CA PHE A 63 -32.44 30.43 4.00
C PHE A 63 -31.61 30.19 2.73
N LYS A 64 -31.73 31.12 1.78
CA LYS A 64 -31.04 31.09 0.49
C LYS A 64 -29.60 31.54 0.73
N GLY A 65 -28.76 30.63 1.21
CA GLY A 65 -27.37 30.98 1.52
C GLY A 65 -26.48 29.91 2.15
N THR A 66 -26.95 28.69 2.41
CA THR A 66 -26.07 27.59 2.83
C THR A 66 -25.78 26.71 1.62
N CYS A 67 -24.55 26.78 1.12
CA CYS A 67 -23.98 25.82 0.18
C CYS A 67 -24.18 24.41 0.75
N ASN A 68 -25.21 23.71 0.29
CA ASN A 68 -25.45 22.34 0.66
C ASN A 68 -24.53 21.48 -0.21
N PRO A 69 -23.47 20.85 0.34
CA PRO A 69 -22.48 20.19 -0.49
C PRO A 69 -22.99 18.88 -1.11
N PHE A 70 -24.10 18.35 -0.58
CA PHE A 70 -24.93 17.35 -1.25
C PHE A 70 -26.30 17.96 -1.51
N ARG A 71 -26.75 17.92 -2.76
CA ARG A 71 -28.05 18.46 -3.14
C ARG A 71 -29.16 17.61 -2.51
N GLU A 72 -30.25 18.26 -2.09
CA GLU A 72 -31.51 17.58 -1.70
C GLU A 72 -32.00 16.59 -2.78
N GLU A 73 -31.54 16.79 -4.03
CA GLU A 73 -31.74 15.92 -5.19
C GLU A 73 -31.22 14.48 -5.00
N TYR A 74 -30.32 14.22 -4.04
CA TYR A 74 -29.70 12.92 -3.80
C TYR A 74 -29.90 12.43 -2.36
N PRO A 75 -31.12 11.93 -2.02
CA PRO A 75 -31.44 11.47 -0.67
C PRO A 75 -30.73 10.17 -0.27
N VAL A 76 -30.21 9.42 -1.25
CA VAL A 76 -29.47 8.16 -1.08
C VAL A 76 -28.12 8.27 -1.78
N ASN A 77 -27.05 7.72 -1.17
CA ASN A 77 -25.69 7.79 -1.69
C ASN A 77 -25.32 6.39 -2.23
N PRO A 78 -25.18 6.22 -3.55
CA PRO A 78 -24.90 4.91 -4.14
C PRO A 78 -23.61 4.28 -3.61
N ALA A 79 -22.64 5.08 -3.12
CA ALA A 79 -21.41 4.54 -2.54
C ALA A 79 -21.67 3.62 -1.33
N TRP A 80 -22.49 4.07 -0.38
CA TRP A 80 -22.88 3.25 0.75
C TRP A 80 -23.81 2.10 0.33
N GLU A 81 -24.74 2.36 -0.59
CA GLU A 81 -25.67 1.32 -1.05
C GLU A 81 -24.95 0.16 -1.75
N ILE A 82 -23.94 0.45 -2.57
CA ILE A 82 -23.07 -0.57 -3.16
C ILE A 82 -22.29 -1.28 -2.06
N THR A 83 -21.65 -0.53 -1.14
CA THR A 83 -20.85 -1.10 -0.05
C THR A 83 -21.65 -2.07 0.81
N ARG A 84 -22.87 -1.71 1.23
CA ARG A 84 -23.72 -2.57 2.08
C ARG A 84 -24.18 -3.84 1.36
N LEU A 85 -24.32 -3.79 0.03
CA LEU A 85 -24.79 -4.90 -0.80
C LEU A 85 -23.69 -5.89 -1.18
N LEU A 86 -22.41 -5.57 -0.91
CA LEU A 86 -21.32 -6.50 -1.16
C LEU A 86 -21.45 -7.77 -0.29
N PRO A 87 -21.17 -8.96 -0.85
CA PRO A 87 -21.04 -10.19 -0.07
C PRO A 87 -19.84 -10.12 0.87
N ASP A 88 -19.80 -10.98 1.90
CA ASP A 88 -18.70 -11.03 2.86
C ASP A 88 -17.45 -11.73 2.30
N TYR A 89 -17.59 -12.44 1.18
CA TYR A 89 -16.49 -13.09 0.46
C TYR A 89 -16.61 -12.83 -1.04
N LEU A 90 -15.46 -12.66 -1.70
CA LEU A 90 -15.40 -12.54 -3.15
C LEU A 90 -15.91 -13.83 -3.79
N PRO A 91 -17.00 -13.81 -4.58
CA PRO A 91 -17.48 -14.98 -5.29
C PRO A 91 -16.44 -15.47 -6.31
N PRO A 92 -16.56 -16.68 -6.88
CA PRO A 92 -15.74 -17.07 -8.02
C PRO A 92 -15.96 -16.13 -9.22
N PRO A 93 -15.01 -16.05 -10.17
CA PRO A 93 -15.19 -15.23 -11.36
C PRO A 93 -16.43 -15.67 -12.14
N PRO A 94 -17.18 -14.74 -12.76
CA PRO A 94 -18.38 -15.10 -13.51
C PRO A 94 -18.05 -15.97 -14.74
N GLY A 95 -18.57 -17.21 -14.79
CA GLY A 95 -18.57 -18.08 -15.98
C GLY A 95 -17.19 -18.44 -16.58
N LYS A 96 -17.14 -18.65 -17.91
CA LYS A 96 -15.93 -19.07 -18.68
C LYS A 96 -14.75 -18.08 -18.60
N THR A 97 -14.96 -16.91 -18.01
CA THR A 97 -14.02 -15.79 -17.91
C THR A 97 -12.80 -16.12 -17.01
N ALA A 98 -12.98 -16.99 -16.02
CA ALA A 98 -11.93 -17.41 -15.07
C ALA A 98 -10.68 -18.04 -15.72
N MET A 99 -10.85 -18.75 -16.86
CA MET A 99 -9.76 -19.41 -17.60
C MET A 99 -9.34 -18.64 -18.84
N GLN A 100 -10.23 -17.83 -19.42
CA GLN A 100 -9.95 -17.11 -20.67
C GLN A 100 -9.12 -15.83 -20.46
N HIS A 101 -9.15 -15.23 -19.26
CA HIS A 101 -8.40 -14.01 -18.96
C HIS A 101 -7.16 -14.19 -18.10
N ARG A 102 -6.82 -15.42 -17.69
CA ARG A 102 -5.45 -15.68 -17.27
C ARG A 102 -4.54 -15.44 -18.45
N ARG A 103 -3.73 -14.38 -18.36
CA ARG A 103 -2.65 -14.15 -19.32
C ARG A 103 -1.69 -15.34 -19.23
N SER A 104 -1.04 -15.70 -20.33
CA SER A 104 -0.01 -16.75 -20.36
C SER A 104 1.11 -16.49 -19.36
N ASP A 105 1.31 -15.22 -19.03
CA ASP A 105 2.39 -14.72 -18.17
C ASP A 105 1.92 -14.55 -16.71
N ASP A 106 0.67 -14.92 -16.41
CA ASP A 106 0.07 -14.83 -15.07
C ASP A 106 0.54 -16.03 -14.22
N ASP A 107 1.80 -15.95 -13.81
CA ASP A 107 2.46 -16.95 -12.97
C ASP A 107 1.97 -16.96 -11.51
N ALA A 108 1.12 -15.99 -11.14
CA ALA A 108 0.57 -15.92 -9.80
C ALA A 108 -0.44 -17.07 -9.58
N PRO A 109 -0.37 -17.79 -8.44
CA PRO A 109 -1.38 -18.78 -8.12
C PRO A 109 -2.76 -18.12 -8.02
N PRO A 110 -3.86 -18.88 -8.25
CA PRO A 110 -5.22 -18.37 -8.09
C PRO A 110 -5.37 -17.63 -6.76
N LEU A 111 -6.27 -16.63 -6.74
CA LEU A 111 -6.59 -15.93 -5.51
C LEU A 111 -7.00 -16.95 -4.42
N PRO A 112 -6.42 -16.87 -3.22
CA PRO A 112 -6.97 -17.58 -2.06
C PRO A 112 -8.34 -16.99 -1.70
N PRO A 113 -9.08 -17.54 -0.71
CA PRO A 113 -10.29 -16.91 -0.22
C PRO A 113 -10.06 -15.43 0.09
N VAL A 114 -10.97 -14.58 -0.38
CA VAL A 114 -10.90 -13.12 -0.17
C VAL A 114 -12.10 -12.70 0.66
N ARG A 115 -11.84 -12.29 1.89
CA ARG A 115 -12.83 -11.73 2.81
C ARG A 115 -13.01 -10.24 2.53
N ILE A 116 -14.24 -9.83 2.34
CA ILE A 116 -14.64 -8.44 2.11
C ILE A 116 -15.20 -7.89 3.42
N GLN A 117 -14.39 -7.09 4.12
CA GLN A 117 -14.77 -6.41 5.34
C GLN A 117 -15.37 -5.04 5.01
N LYS A 118 -16.70 -4.96 5.05
CA LYS A 118 -17.45 -3.70 4.91
C LYS A 118 -17.30 -2.88 6.18
N TYR A 119 -17.01 -1.59 6.05
CA TYR A 119 -17.17 -0.66 7.16
C TYR A 119 -18.65 -0.64 7.60
N PRO A 120 -18.96 -0.72 8.91
CA PRO A 120 -20.31 -1.11 9.37
C PRO A 120 -21.38 -0.02 9.22
N SER A 121 -20.99 1.22 8.93
CA SER A 121 -21.92 2.35 8.78
C SER A 121 -21.49 3.28 7.65
N PRO A 122 -22.40 4.07 7.06
CA PRO A 122 -22.00 5.05 6.07
C PRO A 122 -21.02 6.07 6.67
N ILE A 123 -19.92 6.34 5.96
CA ILE A 123 -19.00 7.40 6.36
C ILE A 123 -19.72 8.75 6.20
N ARG A 124 -19.74 9.54 7.27
CA ARG A 124 -20.25 10.91 7.21
C ARG A 124 -19.32 11.75 6.33
N VAL A 125 -19.91 12.55 5.45
CA VAL A 125 -19.19 13.48 4.56
C VAL A 125 -18.73 14.72 5.38
N ASN A 126 -17.77 14.50 6.29
CA ASN A 126 -17.27 15.46 7.27
C ASN A 126 -15.75 15.33 7.42
N TYR A 127 -15.02 16.45 7.40
CA TYR A 127 -13.54 16.43 7.40
C TYR A 127 -12.98 15.87 8.71
N GLN A 128 -13.56 16.26 9.84
CA GLN A 128 -13.12 15.77 11.16
C GLN A 128 -13.40 14.26 11.31
N THR A 129 -14.54 13.79 10.80
CA THR A 129 -14.87 12.35 10.78
C THR A 129 -13.80 11.57 10.04
N VAL A 130 -13.37 12.03 8.86
CA VAL A 130 -12.32 11.35 8.07
C VAL A 130 -10.98 11.38 8.81
N ARG A 131 -10.60 12.51 9.42
CA ARG A 131 -9.35 12.63 10.19
C ARG A 131 -9.25 11.61 11.32
N GLU A 132 -10.34 11.40 12.04
CA GLU A 132 -10.41 10.46 13.16
C GLU A 132 -10.56 9.01 12.69
N LEU A 133 -11.18 8.80 11.54
CA LEU A 133 -11.49 7.46 11.03
C LEU A 133 -10.29 6.80 10.37
N VAL A 134 -9.55 7.51 9.50
CA VAL A 134 -8.52 6.89 8.66
C VAL A 134 -7.44 6.15 9.46
N PRO A 135 -6.83 6.71 10.52
CA PRO A 135 -5.84 5.96 11.31
C PRO A 135 -6.41 4.65 11.87
N ARG A 136 -7.65 4.67 12.37
CA ARG A 136 -8.34 3.49 12.91
C ARG A 136 -8.66 2.44 11.84
N LEU A 137 -8.94 2.86 10.60
CA LEU A 137 -9.11 1.91 9.49
C LEU A 137 -7.84 1.10 9.23
N TRP A 138 -6.67 1.67 9.52
CA TRP A 138 -5.35 1.03 9.38
C TRP A 138 -4.83 0.41 10.68
N GLY A 139 -5.65 0.36 11.73
CA GLY A 139 -5.33 -0.33 12.99
C GLY A 139 -4.62 0.52 14.04
N ASP A 140 -4.52 1.84 13.87
CA ASP A 140 -3.94 2.73 14.90
C ASP A 140 -4.93 2.96 16.05
N GLU A 141 -4.42 2.98 17.28
CA GLU A 141 -5.19 3.32 18.47
C GLU A 141 -5.49 4.83 18.54
N PRO A 142 -6.64 5.23 19.12
CA PRO A 142 -6.98 6.64 19.26
C PRO A 142 -5.92 7.42 20.06
N GLY A 143 -5.31 8.42 19.42
CA GLY A 143 -4.32 9.31 20.07
C GLY A 143 -2.86 8.94 19.82
N GLU A 144 -2.57 7.84 19.14
CA GLU A 144 -1.23 7.60 18.60
C GLU A 144 -0.99 8.52 17.41
N GLN A 145 -0.01 9.42 17.51
CA GLN A 145 0.55 10.06 16.34
C GLN A 145 1.50 9.05 15.69
N PRO A 146 1.35 8.73 14.39
CA PRO A 146 2.29 7.85 13.72
C PRO A 146 3.68 8.46 13.84
N ALA A 147 4.56 7.76 14.58
CA ALA A 147 5.94 8.18 14.76
C ALA A 147 6.58 8.40 13.38
N ALA A 148 7.42 9.44 13.26
CA ALA A 148 8.22 9.62 12.06
C ALA A 148 8.97 8.32 11.76
N ALA A 149 8.89 7.86 10.51
CA ALA A 149 9.49 6.59 10.08
C ALA A 149 11.01 6.61 10.29
N THR A 150 11.47 6.05 11.40
CA THR A 150 12.90 5.81 11.64
C THR A 150 13.32 4.44 11.11
N GLU A 151 12.38 3.53 10.82
CA GLU A 151 12.61 2.21 10.21
C GLU A 151 11.33 1.75 9.48
N PRO A 152 11.40 0.98 8.38
CA PRO A 152 10.23 0.38 7.73
C PRO A 152 9.57 -0.62 8.67
N GLN A 153 8.52 -0.17 9.36
CA GLN A 153 7.70 -1.05 10.19
C GLN A 153 6.79 -1.84 9.27
N GLN A 154 7.06 -3.13 9.09
CA GLN A 154 6.03 -4.07 8.64
C GLN A 154 4.83 -3.88 9.58
N GLN A 155 3.64 -3.60 9.00
CA GLN A 155 2.35 -3.45 9.69
C GLN A 155 2.38 -3.89 11.15
N GLY A 156 2.24 -2.93 12.07
CA GLY A 156 2.23 -3.15 13.51
C GLY A 156 1.43 -4.40 13.90
N SER A 157 2.07 -5.23 14.72
CA SER A 157 1.73 -6.60 15.10
C SER A 157 0.43 -6.81 15.90
N GLY A 158 -0.59 -5.95 15.74
CA GLY A 158 -1.83 -6.01 16.52
C GLY A 158 -3.13 -6.16 15.70
N GLY A 159 -3.16 -5.65 14.46
CA GLY A 159 -4.36 -5.65 13.60
C GLY A 159 -4.32 -6.73 12.51
N PRO A 160 -5.48 -7.17 11.97
CA PRO A 160 -5.51 -8.04 10.81
C PRO A 160 -4.90 -7.32 9.59
N LYS A 161 -4.03 -8.00 8.86
CA LYS A 161 -3.41 -7.50 7.64
C LYS A 161 -4.50 -7.13 6.62
N ILE A 162 -4.51 -5.88 6.19
CA ILE A 162 -5.36 -5.42 5.08
C ILE A 162 -4.56 -5.61 3.80
N ASP A 163 -5.05 -6.36 2.83
CA ASP A 163 -4.36 -6.57 1.55
C ASP A 163 -4.76 -5.52 0.50
N LEU A 164 -5.98 -4.97 0.61
CA LEU A 164 -6.49 -3.90 -0.24
C LEU A 164 -7.53 -3.08 0.52
N MET A 165 -7.52 -1.76 0.34
CA MET A 165 -8.60 -0.88 0.77
C MET A 165 -9.26 -0.19 -0.41
N ILE A 166 -10.59 -0.20 -0.46
CA ILE A 166 -11.38 0.52 -1.47
C ILE A 166 -12.29 1.53 -0.76
N HIS A 167 -12.07 2.80 -1.02
CA HIS A 167 -13.03 3.85 -0.67
C HIS A 167 -13.97 4.09 -1.85
N ILE A 168 -15.28 4.09 -1.61
CA ILE A 168 -16.28 4.35 -2.64
C ILE A 168 -16.91 5.73 -2.39
N GLY A 169 -17.01 6.53 -3.46
CA GLY A 169 -17.67 7.83 -3.46
C GLY A 169 -18.50 8.07 -4.70
N MET A 170 -19.49 8.94 -4.59
CA MET A 170 -20.36 9.31 -5.70
C MET A 170 -19.78 10.50 -6.46
N ALA A 171 -19.77 10.44 -7.81
CA ALA A 171 -19.40 11.57 -8.66
C ALA A 171 -20.63 12.14 -9.39
N GLY A 172 -21.15 13.27 -8.91
CA GLY A 172 -22.50 13.79 -9.19
C GLY A 172 -22.95 14.09 -10.64
N PRO A 173 -22.08 14.19 -11.66
CA PRO A 173 -22.52 14.22 -13.07
C PRO A 173 -22.01 13.03 -13.91
N ARG A 174 -21.15 12.17 -13.36
CA ARG A 174 -20.50 11.10 -14.13
C ARG A 174 -21.48 9.94 -14.34
N ARG A 175 -21.41 9.32 -15.53
CA ARG A 175 -22.21 8.12 -15.91
C ARG A 175 -21.35 6.84 -16.00
N TYR A 176 -20.09 6.94 -15.63
CA TYR A 176 -19.10 5.87 -15.67
C TYR A 176 -18.51 5.62 -14.28
N HIS A 177 -17.88 4.47 -14.10
CA HIS A 177 -17.14 4.14 -12.89
C HIS A 177 -15.65 4.45 -13.11
N SER A 178 -14.98 5.03 -12.14
CA SER A 178 -13.55 5.33 -12.27
C SER A 178 -12.76 5.05 -11.01
N ILE A 179 -11.57 4.48 -11.19
CA ILE A 179 -10.56 4.36 -10.14
C ILE A 179 -9.63 5.57 -10.21
N GLU A 180 -9.31 6.15 -9.06
CA GLU A 180 -8.50 7.37 -8.98
C GLU A 180 -7.01 7.03 -8.79
N ARG A 181 -6.14 7.58 -9.63
CA ARG A 181 -4.69 7.30 -9.58
C ARG A 181 -4.00 7.91 -8.37
N ARG A 182 -4.42 9.11 -7.99
CA ARG A 182 -3.77 9.92 -6.95
C ARG A 182 -4.76 10.68 -6.09
N GLY A 183 -4.34 10.97 -4.87
CA GLY A 183 -5.02 11.93 -3.99
C GLY A 183 -4.24 13.23 -3.90
N HIS A 184 -4.92 14.32 -3.56
CA HIS A 184 -4.30 15.65 -3.41
C HIS A 184 -4.30 16.13 -1.96
N ARG A 185 -3.23 16.79 -1.53
CA ARG A 185 -3.10 17.32 -0.17
C ARG A 185 -3.90 18.61 0.04
N ASP A 186 -3.99 19.45 -0.99
CA ASP A 186 -4.37 20.86 -0.85
C ASP A 186 -5.51 21.26 -1.78
N GLY A 187 -6.12 22.42 -1.51
CA GLY A 187 -7.12 23.03 -2.41
C GLY A 187 -8.57 22.64 -2.10
N TYR A 188 -8.82 22.11 -0.90
CA TYR A 188 -10.16 21.77 -0.41
C TYR A 188 -10.96 23.02 -0.04
N ARG A 189 -11.79 23.50 -0.96
CA ARG A 189 -12.62 24.71 -0.76
C ARG A 189 -14.06 24.41 -0.36
N GLY A 190 -14.53 23.19 -0.57
CA GLY A 190 -15.90 22.79 -0.28
C GLY A 190 -16.14 22.66 1.22
N LEU A 191 -17.28 23.17 1.69
CA LEU A 191 -17.75 22.93 3.05
C LEU A 191 -18.25 21.50 3.20
N ASP A 192 -18.05 20.90 4.36
CA ASP A 192 -18.64 19.62 4.68
C ASP A 192 -20.14 19.71 4.99
N VAL A 193 -20.77 18.57 5.29
CA VAL A 193 -22.23 18.52 5.55
C VAL A 193 -22.66 19.24 6.82
N ASP A 194 -21.71 19.61 7.68
CA ASP A 194 -21.94 20.43 8.87
C ASP A 194 -21.66 21.93 8.59
N GLY A 195 -21.36 22.28 7.34
CA GLY A 195 -21.06 23.64 6.91
C GLY A 195 -19.67 24.12 7.32
N LEU A 196 -18.76 23.19 7.66
CA LEU A 196 -17.41 23.50 8.13
C LEU A 196 -16.38 23.33 7.00
N PRO A 197 -15.41 24.25 6.87
CA PRO A 197 -14.28 24.08 5.96
C PRO A 197 -13.24 23.12 6.55
N LEU A 198 -12.33 22.62 5.70
CA LEU A 198 -11.18 21.83 6.16
C LEU A 198 -10.18 22.68 6.98
N SER A 199 -9.98 23.95 6.59
CA SER A 199 -9.05 24.92 7.20
C SER A 199 -7.59 24.43 7.33
N ASP A 200 -7.12 23.57 6.41
CA ASP A 200 -5.78 23.01 6.52
C ASP A 200 -4.67 24.01 6.19
N GLU A 201 -4.91 24.95 5.28
CA GLU A 201 -3.94 26.01 4.98
C GLU A 201 -3.69 26.90 6.21
N GLU A 202 -4.76 27.29 6.92
CA GLU A 202 -4.68 28.05 8.17
C GLU A 202 -4.04 27.23 9.29
N ARG A 203 -4.36 25.94 9.35
CA ARG A 203 -3.79 25.00 10.32
C ARG A 203 -2.29 24.82 10.10
N HIS A 204 -1.86 24.64 8.86
CA HIS A 204 -0.45 24.53 8.50
C HIS A 204 0.32 25.80 8.87
N ALA A 205 -0.21 26.99 8.56
CA ALA A 205 0.43 28.25 8.95
C ALA A 205 0.59 28.41 10.47
N ARG A 206 -0.37 27.88 11.26
CA ARG A 206 -0.33 27.93 12.72
C ARG A 206 0.58 26.87 13.35
N GLU A 207 0.55 25.64 12.83
CA GLU A 207 1.22 24.48 13.42
C GLU A 207 2.65 24.29 12.89
N GLY A 208 2.98 24.84 11.72
CA GLY A 208 4.28 24.68 11.06
C GLY A 208 4.64 23.21 10.92
N ASP A 209 5.83 22.85 11.39
CA ASP A 209 6.37 21.49 11.35
C ASP A 209 5.53 20.45 12.10
N LYS A 210 4.65 20.90 13.00
CA LYS A 210 3.74 20.02 13.78
C LYS A 210 2.45 19.70 13.03
N TRP A 211 2.21 20.32 11.88
CA TRP A 211 1.02 20.03 11.09
C TRP A 211 1.02 18.57 10.64
N ILE A 212 -0.14 17.93 10.71
CA ILE A 212 -0.26 16.49 10.45
C ILE A 212 0.21 16.09 9.05
N TRP A 213 0.26 16.98 8.07
CA TRP A 213 0.76 16.67 6.72
C TRP A 213 2.04 17.43 6.36
N HIS A 214 2.73 17.97 7.36
CA HIS A 214 4.04 18.56 7.15
C HIS A 214 5.01 17.56 6.51
N GLY A 215 5.76 18.01 5.50
CA GLY A 215 6.70 17.19 4.75
C GLY A 215 6.09 16.16 3.79
N LEU A 216 4.75 16.03 3.73
CA LEU A 216 4.11 15.10 2.79
C LEU A 216 3.98 15.70 1.38
N PRO A 217 4.04 14.87 0.31
CA PRO A 217 3.84 15.31 -1.07
C PRO A 217 2.48 15.98 -1.31
N HIS A 218 2.42 16.94 -2.24
CA HIS A 218 1.17 17.57 -2.68
C HIS A 218 0.22 16.57 -3.36
N GLU A 219 0.76 15.58 -4.04
CA GLU A 219 0.04 14.49 -4.69
C GLU A 219 0.69 13.18 -4.29
N ILE A 220 -0.12 12.18 -3.94
CA ILE A 220 0.37 10.83 -3.64
C ILE A 220 -0.39 9.87 -4.55
N GLU A 221 0.34 9.04 -5.29
CA GLU A 221 -0.26 7.96 -6.08
C GLU A 221 -0.40 6.69 -5.23
N THR A 222 -1.36 5.84 -5.60
CA THR A 222 -1.41 4.45 -5.11
C THR A 222 -0.23 3.65 -5.65
N ASP A 223 0.23 2.65 -4.91
CA ASP A 223 1.27 1.73 -5.40
C ASP A 223 0.67 0.58 -6.25
N LEU A 224 -0.66 0.51 -6.35
CA LEU A 224 -1.34 -0.44 -7.23
C LEU A 224 -1.04 -0.11 -8.70
N LEU A 225 -0.72 -1.13 -9.51
CA LEU A 225 -0.47 -0.99 -10.95
C LEU A 225 -1.77 -0.74 -11.73
N LEU A 226 -2.32 0.47 -11.64
CA LEU A 226 -3.68 0.75 -12.09
C LEU A 226 -3.95 0.47 -13.56
N ASP A 227 -2.96 0.59 -14.44
CA ASP A 227 -3.12 0.23 -15.85
C ASP A 227 -3.37 -1.28 -16.02
N ASP A 228 -2.64 -2.13 -15.29
CA ASP A 228 -2.90 -3.59 -15.26
C ASP A 228 -4.24 -3.91 -14.59
N VAL A 229 -4.55 -3.22 -13.49
CA VAL A 229 -5.85 -3.34 -12.81
C VAL A 229 -6.99 -3.00 -13.77
N LEU A 230 -6.92 -1.91 -14.52
CA LEU A 230 -7.95 -1.50 -15.46
C LEU A 230 -8.10 -2.50 -16.60
N ASP A 231 -7.00 -3.01 -17.14
CA ASP A 231 -7.02 -4.01 -18.20
C ASP A 231 -7.70 -5.31 -17.74
N ARG A 232 -7.34 -5.80 -16.55
CA ARG A 232 -8.00 -6.97 -15.92
C ARG A 232 -9.47 -6.68 -15.63
N TRP A 233 -9.77 -5.48 -15.13
CA TRP A 233 -11.14 -5.08 -14.80
C TRP A 233 -12.03 -5.10 -16.02
N LYS A 234 -11.56 -4.55 -17.16
CA LYS A 234 -12.24 -4.62 -18.46
C LYS A 234 -12.47 -6.06 -18.95
N GLY A 235 -11.57 -6.99 -18.63
CA GLY A 235 -11.75 -8.41 -18.98
C GLY A 235 -12.86 -9.08 -18.16
N TYR A 236 -13.10 -8.67 -16.93
CA TYR A 236 -14.11 -9.29 -16.07
C TYR A 236 -15.51 -8.71 -16.21
N VAL A 237 -15.65 -7.52 -16.81
CA VAL A 237 -16.91 -6.81 -16.92
C VAL A 237 -17.44 -6.88 -18.35
N PRO A 238 -18.75 -6.63 -18.58
CA PRO A 238 -19.28 -6.51 -19.94
C PRO A 238 -18.49 -5.50 -20.78
N TRP A 239 -18.33 -5.78 -22.07
CA TRP A 239 -17.54 -4.95 -23.00
C TRP A 239 -18.06 -3.50 -23.11
N ASP A 240 -19.33 -3.28 -22.79
CA ASP A 240 -20.01 -1.98 -22.80
C ASP A 240 -20.01 -1.29 -21.42
N ALA A 241 -19.37 -1.89 -20.41
CA ALA A 241 -19.17 -1.24 -19.12
C ALA A 241 -18.14 -0.11 -19.22
N ASP A 242 -18.55 1.11 -18.89
CA ASP A 242 -17.66 2.28 -18.89
C ASP A 242 -16.88 2.37 -17.56
N VAL A 243 -15.67 1.79 -17.58
CA VAL A 243 -14.70 1.80 -16.49
C VAL A 243 -13.41 2.51 -16.90
N ARG A 244 -12.88 3.38 -16.04
CA ARG A 244 -11.74 4.26 -16.38
C ARG A 244 -10.76 4.45 -15.22
N ILE A 245 -9.55 4.91 -15.54
CA ILE A 245 -8.68 5.60 -14.59
C ILE A 245 -8.98 7.10 -14.66
N SER A 246 -9.01 7.75 -13.51
CA SER A 246 -9.12 9.20 -13.35
C SER A 246 -7.90 9.72 -12.61
N GLU A 247 -7.44 10.91 -13.00
CA GLU A 247 -6.27 11.59 -12.40
C GLU A 247 -6.68 12.57 -11.29
N ASP A 248 -7.98 12.85 -11.12
CA ASP A 248 -8.48 13.83 -10.15
C ASP A 248 -9.83 13.41 -9.51
N ALA A 249 -9.77 13.20 -8.20
CA ALA A 249 -10.89 12.80 -7.35
C ALA A 249 -11.77 13.99 -6.88
N GLY A 250 -11.45 15.23 -7.25
CA GLY A 250 -12.36 16.37 -7.15
C GLY A 250 -12.31 17.20 -5.86
N ARG A 251 -11.15 17.28 -5.18
CA ARG A 251 -10.82 18.22 -4.08
C ARG A 251 -11.96 18.48 -3.08
N TYR A 252 -12.63 17.40 -2.70
CA TYR A 252 -13.69 17.36 -1.69
C TYR A 252 -13.49 16.11 -0.82
N LEU A 253 -14.51 15.65 -0.07
CA LEU A 253 -14.33 14.55 0.88
C LEU A 253 -13.90 13.21 0.25
N CYS A 254 -14.22 12.97 -1.03
CA CYS A 254 -13.74 11.81 -1.78
C CYS A 254 -12.20 11.80 -1.88
N ASP A 255 -11.64 12.89 -2.39
CA ASP A 255 -10.19 13.09 -2.49
C ASP A 255 -9.54 13.16 -1.10
N PHE A 256 -10.21 13.78 -0.12
CA PHE A 256 -9.68 13.95 1.23
C PHE A 256 -9.49 12.61 1.96
N ILE A 257 -10.46 11.70 1.92
CA ILE A 257 -10.28 10.36 2.52
C ILE A 257 -9.24 9.56 1.77
N TYR A 258 -9.19 9.70 0.44
CA TYR A 258 -8.21 8.98 -0.37
C TYR A 258 -6.78 9.42 -0.06
N TYR A 259 -6.53 10.74 -0.13
CA TYR A 259 -5.24 11.31 0.26
C TYR A 259 -4.91 10.99 1.71
N SER A 260 -5.85 11.05 2.64
CA SER A 260 -5.62 10.71 4.05
C SER A 260 -5.09 9.28 4.22
N SER A 261 -5.69 8.30 3.53
CA SER A 261 -5.24 6.89 3.58
C SER A 261 -3.88 6.70 2.89
N LEU A 262 -3.67 7.35 1.75
CA LEU A 262 -2.38 7.31 1.04
C LEU A 262 -1.26 7.94 1.87
N ALA A 263 -1.52 9.11 2.48
CA ALA A 263 -0.63 9.83 3.37
C ALA A 263 -0.27 9.03 4.62
N HIS A 264 -1.26 8.30 5.18
CA HIS A 264 -1.04 7.42 6.31
C HIS A 264 -0.02 6.33 5.99
N LEU A 265 -0.21 5.61 4.88
CA LEU A 265 0.70 4.56 4.43
C LEU A 265 2.06 5.13 4.02
N HIS A 266 2.07 6.25 3.29
CA HIS A 266 3.30 6.93 2.88
C HIS A 266 4.17 7.31 4.09
N ARG A 267 3.58 7.85 5.16
CA ARG A 267 4.32 8.19 6.37
C ARG A 267 4.95 6.97 7.04
N LYS A 268 4.29 5.82 7.02
CA LYS A 268 4.81 4.57 7.58
C LYS A 268 5.84 3.88 6.67
N GLY A 269 6.01 4.35 5.44
CA GLY A 269 6.79 3.64 4.42
C GLY A 269 6.12 2.33 3.97
N ASP A 270 4.80 2.22 4.18
CA ASP A 270 4.01 1.05 3.81
C ASP A 270 3.57 1.12 2.35
N HIS A 271 3.41 -0.06 1.74
CA HIS A 271 2.83 -0.22 0.40
C HIS A 271 1.41 0.36 0.35
N ARG A 272 1.21 1.36 -0.52
CA ARG A 272 -0.02 2.16 -0.65
C ARG A 272 -1.13 1.43 -1.38
N ARG A 273 -1.54 0.28 -0.84
CA ARG A 273 -2.61 -0.62 -1.34
C ARG A 273 -4.03 -0.11 -1.07
N VAL A 274 -4.27 1.14 -1.45
CA VAL A 274 -5.59 1.77 -1.36
C VAL A 274 -5.95 2.39 -2.70
N VAL A 275 -7.21 2.28 -3.10
CA VAL A 275 -7.77 2.92 -4.29
C VAL A 275 -9.10 3.56 -3.97
N PHE A 276 -9.41 4.65 -4.67
CA PHE A 276 -10.73 5.26 -4.61
C PHE A 276 -11.54 4.90 -5.86
N LEU A 277 -12.77 4.43 -5.66
CA LEU A 277 -13.74 4.13 -6.71
C LEU A 277 -14.85 5.20 -6.72
N HIS A 278 -14.86 6.02 -7.76
CA HIS A 278 -16.01 6.87 -8.06
C HIS A 278 -17.09 6.11 -8.81
N VAL A 279 -18.32 6.22 -8.32
CA VAL A 279 -19.52 5.62 -8.92
C VAL A 279 -20.49 6.70 -9.42
N PRO A 280 -21.32 6.39 -10.43
CA PRO A 280 -22.43 7.26 -10.86
C PRO A 280 -23.43 7.52 -9.73
N VAL A 281 -24.22 8.58 -9.87
CA VAL A 281 -25.27 8.97 -8.91
C VAL A 281 -26.55 8.10 -8.97
N ASP A 282 -26.65 7.22 -9.95
CA ASP A 282 -27.83 6.39 -10.15
C ASP A 282 -28.00 5.36 -9.03
N VAL A 283 -29.19 5.30 -8.43
CA VAL A 283 -29.57 4.43 -7.31
C VAL A 283 -30.68 3.44 -7.67
N THR A 284 -30.99 3.29 -8.95
CA THR A 284 -31.90 2.24 -9.41
C THR A 284 -31.35 0.86 -9.06
N ASP A 285 -32.21 -0.14 -8.86
CA ASP A 285 -31.78 -1.52 -8.57
C ASP A 285 -30.81 -2.06 -9.62
N GLU A 286 -31.01 -1.69 -10.89
CA GLU A 286 -30.11 -2.04 -12.00
C GLU A 286 -28.73 -1.38 -11.82
N ALA A 287 -28.69 -0.08 -11.55
CA ALA A 287 -27.44 0.64 -11.32
C ALA A 287 -26.68 0.14 -10.09
N LEU A 288 -27.39 -0.18 -9.00
CA LEU A 288 -26.79 -0.72 -7.79
C LEU A 288 -26.23 -2.13 -8.01
N ARG A 289 -26.96 -3.02 -8.70
CA ARG A 289 -26.45 -4.35 -9.08
C ARG A 289 -25.20 -4.24 -9.95
N LYS A 290 -25.24 -3.35 -10.95
CA LYS A 290 -24.07 -3.04 -11.79
C LYS A 290 -22.91 -2.53 -10.94
N GLY A 291 -23.14 -1.59 -10.01
CA GLY A 291 -22.12 -1.07 -9.11
C GLY A 291 -21.49 -2.14 -8.22
N VAL A 292 -22.29 -3.07 -7.69
CA VAL A 292 -21.83 -4.24 -6.92
C VAL A 292 -20.96 -5.15 -7.79
N ASP A 293 -21.44 -5.54 -8.97
CA ASP A 293 -20.71 -6.41 -9.89
C ASP A 293 -19.37 -5.80 -10.31
N LEU A 294 -19.37 -4.52 -10.69
CA LEU A 294 -18.17 -3.79 -11.06
C LEU A 294 -17.18 -3.68 -9.91
N THR A 295 -17.65 -3.46 -8.67
CA THR A 295 -16.81 -3.41 -7.48
C THR A 295 -16.17 -4.77 -7.18
N LEU A 296 -16.93 -5.87 -7.31
CA LEU A 296 -16.39 -7.23 -7.14
C LEU A 296 -15.31 -7.55 -8.17
N GLN A 297 -15.52 -7.16 -9.43
CA GLN A 297 -14.51 -7.35 -10.47
C GLN A 297 -13.30 -6.44 -10.29
N LEU A 298 -13.48 -5.24 -9.74
CA LEU A 298 -12.36 -4.36 -9.36
C LEU A 298 -11.51 -5.02 -8.25
N ILE A 299 -12.14 -5.54 -7.19
CA ILE A 299 -11.45 -6.24 -6.10
C ILE A 299 -10.60 -7.38 -6.67
N ARG A 300 -11.19 -8.21 -7.52
CA ARG A 300 -10.47 -9.32 -8.18
C ARG A 300 -9.26 -8.81 -8.98
N SER A 301 -9.49 -7.82 -9.84
CA SER A 301 -8.48 -7.27 -10.74
C SER A 301 -7.31 -6.66 -9.98
N ALA A 302 -7.60 -5.91 -8.92
CA ALA A 302 -6.59 -5.31 -8.06
C ALA A 302 -5.73 -6.38 -7.37
N LEU A 303 -6.35 -7.38 -6.74
CA LEU A 303 -5.60 -8.44 -6.04
C LEU A 303 -4.79 -9.32 -7.00
N GLU A 304 -5.31 -9.62 -8.18
CA GLU A 304 -4.57 -10.38 -9.19
C GLU A 304 -3.37 -9.59 -9.74
N SER A 305 -3.57 -8.30 -10.05
CA SER A 305 -2.49 -7.39 -10.46
C SER A 305 -1.39 -7.33 -9.39
N GLU A 306 -1.76 -7.11 -8.13
CA GLU A 306 -0.81 -7.03 -7.01
C GLU A 306 0.02 -8.30 -6.85
N ARG A 307 -0.64 -9.46 -6.87
CA ARG A 307 0.08 -10.74 -6.73
C ARG A 307 1.00 -11.01 -7.91
N SER A 308 0.62 -10.57 -9.11
CA SER A 308 1.42 -10.72 -10.31
C SER A 308 2.64 -9.81 -10.29
N GLY A 309 2.46 -8.55 -9.88
CA GLY A 309 3.54 -7.59 -9.64
C GLY A 309 4.53 -8.11 -8.59
N LEU A 310 4.04 -8.53 -7.43
CA LEU A 310 4.87 -9.11 -6.36
C LEU A 310 5.59 -10.39 -6.80
N ALA A 311 4.96 -11.23 -7.62
CA ALA A 311 5.60 -12.42 -8.18
C ALA A 311 6.72 -12.05 -9.15
N ALA A 312 6.51 -11.04 -10.00
CA ALA A 312 7.52 -10.53 -10.92
C ALA A 312 8.72 -9.93 -10.17
N GLU A 313 8.49 -9.07 -9.19
CA GLU A 313 9.56 -8.49 -8.36
C GLU A 313 10.37 -9.55 -7.62
N ARG A 314 9.71 -10.58 -7.08
CA ARG A 314 10.39 -11.71 -6.41
C ARG A 314 11.26 -12.49 -7.39
N ARG A 315 10.81 -12.69 -8.63
CA ARG A 315 11.62 -13.33 -9.69
C ARG A 315 12.84 -12.50 -10.02
N ASP A 316 12.67 -11.20 -10.26
CA ASP A 316 13.77 -10.29 -10.59
C ASP A 316 14.80 -10.23 -9.46
N THR A 317 14.35 -10.15 -8.20
CA THR A 317 15.23 -10.16 -7.03
C THR A 317 15.99 -11.49 -6.92
N ARG A 318 15.32 -12.62 -7.16
CA ARG A 318 15.96 -13.95 -7.16
C ARG A 318 16.95 -14.12 -8.30
N ALA A 319 16.66 -13.56 -9.47
CA ALA A 319 17.55 -13.57 -10.62
C ALA A 319 18.82 -12.75 -10.32
N ARG A 320 18.67 -11.51 -9.84
CA ARG A 320 19.81 -10.67 -9.42
C ARG A 320 20.69 -11.33 -8.37
N LYS A 321 20.08 -11.92 -7.33
CA LYS A 321 20.83 -12.65 -6.30
C LYS A 321 21.60 -13.84 -6.87
N LYS A 322 21.00 -14.59 -7.81
CA LYS A 322 21.67 -15.72 -8.47
C LYS A 322 22.88 -15.25 -9.30
N ASP A 323 22.75 -14.13 -9.99
CA ASP A 323 23.85 -13.54 -10.78
C ASP A 323 24.99 -13.07 -9.87
N ASP A 324 24.68 -12.41 -8.75
CA ASP A 324 25.66 -12.00 -7.74
C ASP A 324 26.37 -13.20 -7.10
N ASP A 325 25.63 -14.25 -6.72
CA ASP A 325 26.19 -15.49 -6.18
C ASP A 325 27.11 -16.17 -7.20
N GLN A 326 26.74 -16.17 -8.49
CA GLN A 326 27.57 -16.71 -9.56
C GLN A 326 28.86 -15.88 -9.77
N ARG A 327 28.76 -14.56 -9.70
CA ARG A 327 29.91 -13.65 -9.80
C ARG A 327 30.88 -13.84 -8.62
N LEU A 328 30.37 -14.00 -7.41
CA LEU A 328 31.18 -14.26 -6.21
C LEU A 328 31.90 -15.60 -6.30
N ARG A 329 31.23 -16.66 -6.78
CA ARG A 329 31.87 -17.97 -7.02
C ARG A 329 32.99 -17.89 -8.06
N ALA A 330 32.75 -17.20 -9.18
CA ALA A 330 33.77 -17.02 -10.21
C ALA A 330 35.00 -16.25 -9.70
N LEU A 331 34.80 -15.20 -8.90
CA LEU A 331 35.88 -14.47 -8.22
C LEU A 331 36.67 -15.38 -7.27
N HIS A 332 35.99 -16.20 -6.48
CA HIS A 332 36.64 -17.14 -5.57
C HIS A 332 37.47 -18.19 -6.32
N GLU A 333 36.94 -18.76 -7.40
CA GLU A 333 37.70 -19.68 -8.26
C GLU A 333 38.91 -19.01 -8.92
N GLN A 334 38.78 -17.76 -9.36
CA GLN A 334 39.89 -17.01 -9.94
C GLN A 334 41.00 -16.77 -8.91
N GLN A 335 40.64 -16.41 -7.67
CA GLN A 335 41.59 -16.25 -6.57
C GLN A 335 42.30 -17.58 -6.24
N GLN A 336 41.55 -18.69 -6.16
CA GLN A 336 42.14 -20.01 -5.93
C GLN A 336 43.11 -20.42 -7.05
N ARG A 337 42.76 -20.15 -8.32
CA ARG A 337 43.66 -20.42 -9.46
C ARG A 337 44.92 -19.56 -9.42
N ALA A 338 44.80 -18.27 -9.10
CA ALA A 338 45.94 -17.36 -8.97
C ALA A 338 46.85 -17.80 -7.82
N GLN A 339 46.28 -18.19 -6.68
CA GLN A 339 47.04 -18.67 -5.53
C GLN A 339 47.74 -20.00 -5.84
N TRP A 340 47.06 -20.93 -6.53
CA TRP A 340 47.68 -22.16 -7.00
C TRP A 340 48.84 -21.91 -7.97
N GLN A 341 48.71 -20.96 -8.90
CA GLN A 341 49.78 -20.56 -9.81
C GLN A 341 51.00 -19.99 -9.06
N GLN A 342 50.78 -19.08 -8.11
CA GLN A 342 51.85 -18.55 -7.26
C GLN A 342 52.56 -19.66 -6.47
N ASP A 343 51.82 -20.61 -5.92
CA ASP A 343 52.38 -21.75 -5.21
C ASP A 343 53.23 -22.65 -6.14
N GLN A 344 52.82 -22.85 -7.39
CA GLN A 344 53.62 -23.59 -8.38
C GLN A 344 54.93 -22.86 -8.71
N GLU A 345 54.86 -21.56 -9.00
CA GLU A 345 56.04 -20.74 -9.29
C GLU A 345 57.04 -20.75 -8.12
N LEU A 346 56.54 -20.64 -6.88
CA LEU A 346 57.37 -20.71 -5.69
C LEU A 346 58.02 -22.10 -5.50
N ARG A 347 57.31 -23.19 -5.83
CA ARG A 347 57.87 -24.55 -5.80
C ARG A 347 58.98 -24.73 -6.83
N GLU A 348 58.77 -24.24 -8.05
CA GLU A 348 59.77 -24.27 -9.12
C GLU A 348 61.00 -23.44 -8.74
N GLN A 349 60.82 -22.25 -8.17
CA GLN A 349 61.93 -21.41 -7.71
C GLN A 349 62.77 -22.12 -6.64
N ARG A 350 62.12 -22.69 -5.60
CA ARG A 350 62.83 -23.47 -4.57
C ARG A 350 63.54 -24.68 -5.16
N GLN A 351 62.99 -25.31 -6.19
CA GLN A 351 63.65 -26.43 -6.88
C GLN A 351 64.91 -25.95 -7.61
N ARG A 352 64.83 -24.85 -8.36
CA ARG A 352 65.99 -24.24 -9.03
C ARG A 352 67.09 -23.85 -8.04
N GLU A 353 66.73 -23.27 -6.90
CA GLU A 353 67.67 -22.93 -5.82
C GLU A 353 68.35 -24.17 -5.23
N ARG A 354 67.59 -25.25 -4.99
CA ARG A 354 68.15 -26.53 -4.53
C ARG A 354 69.11 -27.13 -5.55
N ASP A 355 68.73 -27.13 -6.82
CA ASP A 355 69.56 -27.71 -7.89
C ASP A 355 70.84 -26.89 -8.09
N ALA A 356 70.76 -25.56 -8.06
CA ALA A 356 71.93 -24.67 -8.08
C ALA A 356 72.84 -24.88 -6.86
N GLY A 357 72.26 -25.08 -5.66
CA GLY A 357 73.02 -25.40 -4.44
C GLY A 357 73.77 -26.73 -4.51
N LYS A 358 73.14 -27.77 -5.08
CA LYS A 358 73.78 -29.07 -5.33
C LYS A 358 74.89 -28.97 -6.37
N GLN A 359 74.71 -28.16 -7.41
CA GLN A 359 75.71 -27.94 -8.46
C GLN A 359 76.95 -27.22 -7.88
N LYS A 360 76.74 -26.23 -7.01
CA LYS A 360 77.82 -25.56 -6.26
C LYS A 360 78.56 -26.50 -5.31
N GLN A 361 77.84 -27.38 -4.60
CA GLN A 361 78.45 -28.43 -3.76
C GLN A 361 79.23 -29.48 -4.56
N ALA A 362 78.82 -29.78 -5.80
CA ALA A 362 79.55 -30.69 -6.67
C ALA A 362 80.84 -30.02 -7.23
N GLU A 363 80.81 -28.71 -7.48
CA GLU A 363 81.98 -27.93 -7.88
C GLU A 363 82.98 -27.74 -6.71
N ASP A 364 82.49 -27.50 -5.48
CA ASP A 364 83.34 -27.39 -4.28
C ASP A 364 83.81 -28.77 -3.74
N GLY A 365 83.01 -29.83 -3.95
CA GLY A 365 83.30 -31.21 -3.52
C GLY A 365 84.26 -31.99 -4.43
N GLY A 366 84.61 -31.44 -5.60
CA GLY A 366 85.66 -31.98 -6.47
C GLY A 366 87.08 -31.82 -5.93
N ALA A 367 87.26 -31.17 -4.76
CA ALA A 367 88.54 -30.92 -4.13
C ALA A 367 88.65 -31.47 -2.70
N ALA A 368 88.09 -32.65 -2.38
CA ALA A 368 88.45 -33.36 -1.15
C ALA A 368 88.08 -34.85 -1.20
N ALA A 369 88.88 -35.66 -1.90
CA ALA A 369 88.98 -37.09 -1.62
C ALA A 369 90.27 -37.31 -0.82
N GLY A 370 90.17 -37.50 0.50
CA GLY A 370 91.33 -37.78 1.33
C GLY A 370 91.04 -37.95 2.82
N GLY A 371 90.58 -39.15 3.19
CA GLY A 371 90.91 -39.80 4.48
C GLY A 371 90.12 -39.39 5.72
N GLY A 372 89.78 -40.40 6.54
CA GLY A 372 89.44 -40.19 7.95
C GLY A 372 88.34 -41.11 8.47
N GLU A 373 88.74 -42.22 9.08
CA GLU A 373 87.93 -43.02 10.01
C GLU A 373 87.33 -42.15 11.13
N GLY A 374 86.18 -42.55 11.68
CA GLY A 374 85.88 -42.24 13.07
C GLY A 374 84.42 -42.06 13.46
N VAL A 375 83.93 -43.07 14.18
CA VAL A 375 83.06 -42.97 15.38
C VAL A 375 81.54 -42.81 15.19
N LYS A 376 80.85 -43.71 15.90
CA LYS A 376 79.40 -43.86 16.12
C LYS A 376 78.84 -42.66 16.88
N ASP A 377 77.57 -42.33 16.66
CA ASP A 377 76.64 -42.29 17.79
C ASP A 377 75.17 -42.42 17.38
N GLN A 378 74.46 -43.19 18.20
CA GLN A 378 73.02 -43.41 18.20
C GLN A 378 72.28 -42.15 18.65
N LEU A 379 71.15 -41.84 18.01
CA LEU A 379 70.00 -41.30 18.74
C LEU A 379 68.71 -41.62 17.98
N TRP A 380 67.89 -42.43 18.65
CA TRP A 380 66.50 -42.69 18.31
C TRP A 380 65.67 -41.45 18.63
N TYR A 381 64.86 -40.99 17.68
CA TYR A 381 63.62 -40.28 17.99
C TYR A 381 62.55 -40.73 16.99
N VAL A 382 61.53 -41.39 17.54
CA VAL A 382 60.26 -41.67 16.89
C VAL A 382 59.31 -40.58 17.36
N ASP A 383 58.71 -39.81 16.45
CA ASP A 383 57.28 -39.52 16.59
C ASP A 383 56.61 -39.09 15.26
N GLN A 384 55.32 -39.35 15.22
CA GLN A 384 54.41 -39.56 14.09
C GLN A 384 53.81 -38.28 13.44
N PRO A 385 52.96 -38.40 12.39
CA PRO A 385 52.56 -37.29 11.51
C PRO A 385 51.29 -36.58 11.99
N ASP A 386 51.22 -35.26 11.79
CA ASP A 386 49.99 -34.50 11.96
C ASP A 386 49.20 -34.37 10.64
N ASP A 387 48.14 -35.16 10.58
CA ASP A 387 46.93 -34.91 9.80
C ASP A 387 46.21 -33.66 10.37
N ALA A 388 46.07 -32.62 9.56
CA ALA A 388 45.14 -31.53 9.86
C ALA A 388 44.66 -30.83 8.58
N ALA A 389 43.61 -31.38 7.95
CA ALA A 389 42.60 -30.59 7.23
C ALA A 389 41.44 -31.49 6.76
N LYS A 390 40.34 -31.52 7.54
CA LYS A 390 38.93 -31.57 7.07
C LYS A 390 37.96 -31.67 8.26
N GLN A 391 37.37 -30.54 8.62
CA GLN A 391 35.92 -30.36 8.72
C GLN A 391 35.59 -28.88 8.65
#